data_AF-A0A815ZA85-F1
#
_entry.id   AF-A0A815ZA85-F1
#
_cell.length_a   1.000
_cell.length_b   1.000
_cell.length_c   1.000
_cell.angle_alpha   90.00
_cell.angle_beta   90.00
_cell.angle_gamma   90.00
#
_symmetry.space_group_name_H-M   'P 1'
#
loop_
_entity.id
_entity.type
_entity.pdbx_description
1 polymer ?
#
loop_
_entity_poly.entity_id
_entity_poly.type
_entity_poly.pdbx_seq_one_letter_code
_entity_poly.pdbx_strand_id
1 'polypeptide(L)'
;MAMSQAERAKKYREKIKKDKVKYEAAKAKARVRDNSKREKLTGLDLAAFRLKNKINQVNFRKSKKKRLNTKTVPSAFKNRQSFGKSLKKVNSSLPKCDKKKKKIVQHLAQKFGLIPKPTHHRTSVQLSPKLKKDIYNFYVRDDVSYQLPGKRDTIVVKDDVGQKTTYQKRVLINNLRENYELFKEENKNVDLSRSAFADLRPPFVVCKAALAHRVCVCVYHAN
;
A
#
# COMPACT_ATOMS: atom_id res chain seq x y z
N MET A 1 -2.48 -25.12 12.40
CA MET A 1 -1.77 -25.01 13.69
C MET A 1 -2.79 -24.90 14.81
N ALA A 2 -2.64 -25.69 15.89
CA ALA A 2 -3.56 -25.62 17.03
C ALA A 2 -3.38 -24.28 17.76
N MET A 3 -4.47 -23.53 17.96
CA MET A 3 -4.43 -22.27 18.71
C MET A 3 -4.02 -22.54 20.16
N SER A 4 -3.18 -21.65 20.71
CA SER A 4 -2.81 -21.68 22.12
C SER A 4 -4.02 -21.37 23.02
N GLN A 5 -3.96 -21.80 24.29
CA GLN A 5 -5.04 -21.52 25.25
C GLN A 5 -5.28 -20.02 25.46
N ALA A 6 -4.21 -19.22 25.43
CA ALA A 6 -4.31 -17.76 25.55
C ALA A 6 -5.08 -17.14 24.37
N GLU A 7 -4.85 -17.62 23.15
CA GLU A 7 -5.55 -17.16 21.96
C GLU A 7 -7.02 -17.58 21.95
N ARG A 8 -7.33 -18.79 22.40
CA ARG A 8 -8.72 -19.27 22.56
C ARG A 8 -9.48 -18.39 23.56
N ALA A 9 -8.88 -18.10 24.71
CA ALA A 9 -9.48 -17.21 25.72
C ALA A 9 -9.66 -15.78 25.20
N LYS A 10 -8.72 -15.27 24.41
CA LYS A 10 -8.83 -13.94 23.77
C LYS A 10 -9.98 -13.89 22.79
N LYS A 11 -10.09 -14.86 21.88
CA LYS A 11 -11.21 -14.97 20.92
C LYS A 11 -12.57 -15.07 21.62
N TYR A 12 -12.66 -15.84 22.70
CA TYR A 12 -13.88 -15.94 23.51
C TYR A 12 -14.28 -14.59 24.12
N ARG A 13 -13.32 -13.85 24.69
CA ARG A 13 -13.56 -12.50 25.25
C ARG A 13 -14.00 -11.51 24.17
N GLU A 14 -13.41 -11.58 22.98
CA GLU A 14 -13.80 -10.74 21.84
C GLU A 14 -15.21 -11.09 21.34
N LYS A 15 -15.59 -12.37 21.33
CA LYS A 15 -16.95 -12.82 20.99
C LYS A 15 -17.99 -12.29 21.98
N ILE A 16 -17.70 -12.33 23.29
CA ILE A 16 -18.61 -11.77 24.31
C ILE A 16 -18.73 -10.26 24.19
N LYS A 17 -17.62 -9.54 23.91
CA LYS A 17 -17.64 -8.07 23.75
C LYS A 17 -18.53 -7.57 22.60
N LYS A 18 -18.76 -8.41 21.58
CA LYS A 18 -19.65 -8.06 20.45
C LYS A 18 -21.12 -8.05 20.87
N ASP A 19 -21.50 -8.84 21.87
CA ASP A 19 -22.86 -8.91 22.40
C ASP A 19 -22.96 -8.08 23.69
N LYS A 20 -23.54 -6.88 23.59
CA LYS A 20 -23.59 -5.91 24.68
C LYS A 20 -24.29 -6.46 25.93
N VAL A 21 -25.36 -7.25 25.74
CA VAL A 21 -26.16 -7.81 26.85
C VAL A 21 -25.34 -8.86 27.59
N LYS A 22 -24.73 -9.80 26.86
CA LYS A 22 -23.87 -10.84 27.47
C LYS A 22 -22.62 -10.24 28.11
N TYR A 23 -22.06 -9.18 27.54
CA TYR A 23 -20.90 -8.49 28.11
C TYR A 23 -21.22 -7.84 29.47
N GLU A 24 -22.32 -7.12 29.58
CA GLU A 24 -22.72 -6.50 30.85
C GLU A 24 -23.12 -7.56 31.89
N ALA A 25 -23.81 -8.64 31.50
CA ALA A 25 -24.11 -9.76 32.41
C ALA A 25 -22.82 -10.44 32.94
N ALA A 26 -21.83 -10.68 32.08
CA ALA A 26 -20.55 -11.24 32.49
C ALA A 26 -19.79 -10.31 33.45
N LYS A 27 -19.85 -8.99 33.22
CA LYS A 27 -19.25 -7.97 34.08
C LYS A 27 -19.95 -7.88 35.44
N ALA A 28 -21.28 -7.97 35.47
CA ALA A 28 -22.05 -8.03 36.72
C ALA A 28 -21.66 -9.28 37.54
N LYS A 29 -21.59 -10.45 36.90
CA LYS A 29 -21.17 -11.71 37.54
C LYS A 29 -19.73 -11.62 38.10
N ALA A 30 -18.82 -10.96 37.38
CA ALA A 30 -17.46 -10.75 37.85
C ALA A 30 -17.42 -9.80 39.08
N ARG A 31 -18.20 -8.71 39.07
CA ARG A 31 -18.31 -7.79 40.21
C ARG A 31 -18.82 -8.48 41.47
N VAL A 32 -19.89 -9.28 41.35
CA VAL A 32 -20.44 -10.04 42.48
C VAL A 32 -19.39 -10.99 43.05
N ARG A 33 -18.66 -11.70 42.18
CA ARG A 33 -17.57 -12.58 42.60
C ARG A 33 -16.46 -11.82 43.32
N ASP A 34 -16.02 -10.69 42.79
CA ASP A 34 -14.96 -9.89 43.40
C ASP A 34 -15.39 -9.27 44.72
N ASN A 35 -16.66 -8.84 44.85
CA ASN A 35 -17.22 -8.36 46.11
C ASN A 35 -17.31 -9.48 47.14
N SER A 36 -17.81 -10.65 46.79
CA SER A 36 -17.88 -11.80 47.71
C SER A 36 -16.49 -12.23 48.21
N LYS A 37 -15.45 -12.11 47.36
CA LYS A 37 -14.06 -12.35 47.76
C LYS A 37 -13.56 -11.29 48.74
N ARG A 38 -13.98 -10.04 48.57
CA ARG A 38 -13.61 -8.93 49.46
C ARG A 38 -14.31 -8.99 50.81
N GLU A 39 -15.58 -9.38 50.82
CA GLU A 39 -16.37 -9.57 52.04
C GLU A 39 -15.79 -10.67 52.94
N LYS A 40 -15.19 -11.70 52.32
CA LYS A 40 -14.51 -12.79 53.02
C LYS A 40 -13.11 -12.43 53.55
N LEU A 41 -12.58 -11.25 53.25
CA LEU A 41 -11.26 -10.82 53.75
C LEU A 41 -11.40 -10.25 55.16
N THR A 42 -10.73 -10.86 56.14
CA THR A 42 -10.71 -10.41 57.54
C THR A 42 -9.29 -10.33 58.07
N GLY A 43 -9.07 -9.49 59.10
CA GLY A 43 -7.79 -9.42 59.83
C GLY A 43 -6.58 -9.07 58.95
N LEU A 44 -5.54 -9.91 59.04
CA LEU A 44 -4.25 -9.71 58.37
C LEU A 44 -4.36 -9.68 56.84
N ASP A 45 -5.24 -10.50 56.25
CA ASP A 45 -5.44 -10.55 54.80
C ASP A 45 -6.07 -9.26 54.26
N LEU A 46 -6.97 -8.66 55.03
CA LEU A 46 -7.58 -7.37 54.68
C LEU A 46 -6.54 -6.24 54.74
N ALA A 47 -5.64 -6.26 55.73
CA ALA A 47 -4.54 -5.30 55.84
C ALA A 47 -3.56 -5.42 54.66
N ALA A 48 -3.17 -6.65 54.29
CA ALA A 48 -2.32 -6.92 53.14
C ALA A 48 -2.96 -6.45 51.81
N PHE A 49 -4.27 -6.70 51.63
CA PHE A 49 -5.01 -6.23 50.46
C PHE A 49 -5.04 -4.69 50.36
N ARG A 50 -5.28 -3.99 51.48
CA ARG A 50 -5.26 -2.52 51.54
C ARG A 50 -3.87 -1.96 51.22
N LEU A 51 -2.81 -2.55 51.77
CA LEU A 51 -1.43 -2.14 51.49
C LEU A 51 -1.07 -2.30 50.00
N LYS A 52 -1.43 -3.44 49.40
CA LYS A 52 -1.23 -3.69 47.97
C LYS A 52 -1.96 -2.67 47.10
N ASN A 53 -3.21 -2.33 47.43
CA ASN A 53 -3.95 -1.28 46.73
C ASN A 53 -3.31 0.10 46.87
N LYS A 54 -2.79 0.45 48.05
CA LYS A 54 -2.05 1.70 48.28
C LYS A 54 -0.80 1.77 47.41
N ILE A 55 0.00 0.69 47.38
CA ILE A 55 1.20 0.59 46.53
C ILE A 55 0.83 0.72 45.04
N ASN A 56 -0.21 0.02 44.59
CA ASN A 56 -0.68 0.10 43.20
C ASN A 56 -1.10 1.53 42.82
N GLN A 57 -1.81 2.22 43.72
CA GLN A 57 -2.22 3.60 43.50
C GLN A 57 -1.01 4.55 43.43
N VAL A 58 -0.01 4.37 44.31
CA VAL A 58 1.24 5.13 44.28
C VAL A 58 2.01 4.88 42.98
N ASN A 59 2.14 3.62 42.57
CA ASN A 59 2.83 3.24 41.33
C ASN A 59 2.12 3.79 40.09
N PHE A 60 0.79 3.76 40.06
CA PHE A 60 0.01 4.40 39.01
C PHE A 60 0.27 5.90 38.94
N ARG A 61 0.24 6.61 40.08
CA ARG A 61 0.55 8.04 40.17
C ARG A 61 1.98 8.34 39.72
N LYS A 62 2.97 7.54 40.16
CA LYS A 62 4.37 7.63 39.72
C LYS A 62 4.51 7.42 38.21
N SER A 63 3.85 6.42 37.63
CA SER A 63 3.88 6.17 36.18
C SER A 63 3.23 7.30 35.39
N LYS A 64 2.14 7.90 35.91
CA LYS A 64 1.45 9.03 35.29
C LYS A 64 2.36 10.26 35.31
N LYS A 65 3.03 10.53 36.44
CA LYS A 65 4.04 11.59 36.57
C LYS A 65 5.24 11.35 35.66
N LYS A 66 5.74 10.11 35.57
CA LYS A 66 6.82 9.72 34.64
C LYS A 66 6.42 9.94 33.19
N ARG A 67 5.19 9.59 32.78
CA ARG A 67 4.67 9.86 31.42
C ARG A 67 4.54 11.36 31.11
N LEU A 68 4.26 12.18 32.12
CA LEU A 68 4.25 13.64 31.99
C LEU A 68 5.68 14.22 31.92
N ASN A 69 6.64 13.59 32.62
CA ASN A 69 8.04 14.02 32.68
C ASN A 69 8.90 13.44 31.55
N THR A 70 8.50 12.34 30.90
CA THR A 70 9.26 11.77 29.79
C THR A 70 9.02 12.57 28.51
N LYS A 71 10.01 13.40 28.23
CA LYS A 71 10.38 14.04 26.96
C LYS A 71 9.67 15.36 26.65
N THR A 72 10.40 16.45 26.91
CA THR A 72 10.40 17.60 26.02
C THR A 72 11.77 17.71 25.36
N VAL A 73 11.90 17.12 24.17
CA VAL A 73 12.40 17.95 23.05
C VAL A 73 11.55 19.23 23.09
N PRO A 74 12.09 20.45 22.95
CA PRO A 74 11.29 21.66 22.96
C PRO A 74 10.17 21.54 21.92
N SER A 75 8.99 21.13 22.38
CA SER A 75 7.82 21.04 21.53
C SER A 75 7.42 22.48 21.29
N ALA A 76 7.35 22.89 20.03
CA ALA A 76 6.86 24.22 19.66
C ALA A 76 5.47 24.52 20.28
N PHE A 77 4.73 23.49 20.70
CA PHE A 77 3.48 23.60 21.43
C PHE A 77 3.66 23.47 22.95
N LYS A 78 3.01 24.35 23.72
CA LYS A 78 2.99 24.40 25.19
C LYS A 78 2.60 23.07 25.87
N ASN A 79 1.71 22.28 25.27
CA ASN A 79 1.34 20.95 25.77
C ASN A 79 0.81 20.03 24.64
N ARG A 80 0.77 18.71 24.88
CA ARG A 80 0.27 17.74 23.88
C ARG A 80 -1.20 17.97 23.49
N GLN A 81 -2.00 18.48 24.43
CA GLN A 81 -3.41 18.76 24.19
C GLN A 81 -3.59 19.92 23.20
N SER A 82 -2.77 20.98 23.28
CA SER A 82 -2.82 22.11 22.36
C SER A 82 -2.41 21.69 20.95
N PHE A 83 -1.38 20.86 20.81
CA PHE A 83 -1.03 20.25 19.53
C PHE A 83 -2.20 19.43 18.94
N GLY A 84 -2.85 18.58 19.76
CA GLY A 84 -4.00 17.79 19.31
C GLY A 84 -5.19 18.64 18.88
N LYS A 85 -5.47 19.74 19.61
CA LYS A 85 -6.52 20.70 19.24
C LYS A 85 -6.19 21.40 17.91
N SER A 86 -4.95 21.82 17.72
CA SER A 86 -4.50 22.45 16.46
C SER A 86 -4.56 21.48 15.28
N LEU A 87 -4.08 20.23 15.45
CA LEU A 87 -4.21 19.20 14.42
C LEU A 87 -5.66 18.91 14.06
N LYS A 88 -6.57 18.87 15.05
CA LYS A 88 -7.99 18.65 14.80
C LYS A 88 -8.59 19.75 13.93
N LYS A 89 -8.24 21.02 14.19
CA LYS A 89 -8.67 22.17 13.38
C LYS A 89 -8.17 22.05 11.94
N VAL A 90 -6.89 21.75 11.75
CA VAL A 90 -6.30 21.56 10.40
C VAL A 90 -7.01 20.43 9.66
N ASN A 91 -7.20 19.29 10.31
CA ASN A 91 -7.87 18.15 9.69
C ASN A 91 -9.33 18.42 9.34
N SER A 92 -10.06 19.22 10.14
CA SER A 92 -11.42 19.63 9.81
C SER A 92 -11.50 20.60 8.63
N SER A 93 -10.45 21.39 8.40
CA SER A 93 -10.39 22.35 7.29
C SER A 93 -9.93 21.71 5.97
N LEU A 94 -9.36 20.50 6.00
CA LEU A 94 -8.93 19.80 4.79
C LEU A 94 -10.11 19.17 4.04
N PRO A 95 -10.05 19.07 2.70
CA PRO A 95 -11.10 18.42 1.90
C PRO A 95 -11.33 16.97 2.31
N LYS A 96 -12.54 16.42 2.15
CA LYS A 96 -12.83 15.01 2.50
C LYS A 96 -12.06 13.98 1.63
N CYS A 97 -11.78 14.30 0.36
CA CYS A 97 -11.11 13.41 -0.60
C CYS A 97 -9.60 13.29 -0.33
N ASP A 98 -9.11 12.06 -0.15
CA ASP A 98 -7.72 11.80 0.23
C ASP A 98 -6.68 12.24 -0.81
N LYS A 99 -6.99 12.12 -2.11
CA LYS A 99 -6.13 12.63 -3.19
C LYS A 99 -5.92 14.15 -3.06
N LYS A 100 -7.00 14.89 -2.77
CA LYS A 100 -6.96 16.35 -2.58
C LYS A 100 -6.19 16.72 -1.31
N LYS A 101 -6.42 16.00 -0.19
CA LYS A 101 -5.64 16.18 1.05
C LYS A 101 -4.15 16.02 0.81
N LYS A 102 -3.74 14.92 0.16
CA LYS A 102 -2.33 14.62 -0.11
C LYS A 102 -1.65 15.73 -0.91
N LYS A 103 -2.31 16.24 -1.96
CA LYS A 103 -1.77 17.32 -2.80
C LYS A 103 -1.58 18.62 -2.02
N ILE A 104 -2.55 19.00 -1.18
CA ILE A 104 -2.46 20.21 -0.33
C ILE A 104 -1.33 20.07 0.70
N VAL A 105 -1.26 18.93 1.40
CA VAL A 105 -0.22 18.68 2.40
C VAL A 105 1.17 18.67 1.76
N GLN A 106 1.32 18.07 0.58
CA GLN A 106 2.58 18.08 -0.17
C GLN A 106 2.99 19.51 -0.54
N HIS A 107 2.05 20.34 -1.00
CA HIS A 107 2.31 21.74 -1.31
C HIS A 107 2.70 22.56 -0.07
N LEU A 108 2.03 22.33 1.06
CA LEU A 108 2.38 22.95 2.34
C LEU A 108 3.79 22.52 2.79
N ALA A 109 4.11 21.23 2.70
CA ALA A 109 5.43 20.70 3.06
C ALA A 109 6.54 21.29 2.17
N GLN A 110 6.30 21.46 0.87
CA GLN A 110 7.20 22.17 -0.03
C GLN A 110 7.38 23.64 0.38
N LYS A 111 6.29 24.33 0.74
CA LYS A 111 6.33 25.73 1.22
C LYS A 111 7.15 25.88 2.52
N PHE A 112 7.06 24.91 3.42
CA PHE A 112 7.84 24.86 4.65
C PHE A 112 9.27 24.32 4.46
N GLY A 113 9.69 24.01 3.23
CA GLY A 113 11.03 23.49 2.94
C GLY A 113 11.28 22.06 3.44
N LEU A 114 10.24 21.32 3.82
CA LEU A 114 10.33 19.92 4.26
C LEU A 114 10.53 18.95 3.10
N ILE A 115 10.09 19.36 1.90
CA ILE A 115 10.30 18.61 0.65
C ILE A 115 11.16 19.49 -0.23
N PRO A 116 12.39 19.06 -0.60
CA PRO A 116 13.22 19.83 -1.51
C PRO A 116 12.49 19.98 -2.85
N LYS A 117 12.52 21.19 -3.41
CA LYS A 117 12.15 21.36 -4.82
C LYS A 117 13.16 20.57 -5.64
N PRO A 118 12.75 19.83 -6.70
CA PRO A 118 13.71 19.16 -7.57
C PRO A 118 14.68 20.21 -8.11
N THR A 119 15.95 20.11 -7.72
CA THR A 119 17.00 21.08 -8.03
C THR A 119 17.42 21.04 -9.49
N HIS A 120 17.20 19.89 -10.14
CA HIS A 120 17.43 19.71 -11.56
C HIS A 120 16.12 19.30 -12.21
N HIS A 121 15.79 19.96 -13.33
CA HIS A 121 14.91 19.35 -14.31
C HIS A 121 15.59 18.05 -14.74
N ARG A 122 15.00 16.90 -14.39
CA ARG A 122 15.39 15.65 -15.05
C ARG A 122 15.01 15.83 -16.51
N THR A 123 15.95 16.27 -17.33
CA THR A 123 15.90 16.05 -18.75
C THR A 123 15.92 14.55 -18.89
N SER A 124 14.73 13.93 -19.00
CA SER A 124 14.68 12.58 -19.54
C SER A 124 15.42 12.69 -20.87
N VAL A 125 16.57 12.03 -21.00
CA VAL A 125 17.27 11.94 -22.28
C VAL A 125 16.21 11.46 -23.26
N GLN A 126 15.76 12.36 -24.12
CA GLN A 126 14.65 12.05 -25.01
C GLN A 126 15.19 11.05 -26.00
N LEU A 127 14.66 9.84 -25.95
CA LEU A 127 15.00 8.81 -26.92
C LEU A 127 14.75 9.36 -28.32
N SER A 128 15.75 9.18 -29.19
CA SER A 128 15.69 9.62 -30.59
C SER A 128 14.38 9.13 -31.23
N PRO A 129 13.66 9.98 -31.99
CA PRO A 129 12.44 9.58 -32.67
C PRO A 129 12.68 8.42 -33.65
N LYS A 130 13.89 8.35 -34.23
CA LYS A 130 14.32 7.23 -35.09
C LYS A 130 14.28 5.91 -34.31
N LEU A 131 14.91 5.89 -33.14
CA LEU A 131 14.96 4.70 -32.29
C LEU A 131 13.56 4.24 -31.85
N LYS A 132 12.65 5.18 -31.53
CA LYS A 132 11.27 4.82 -31.21
C LYS A 132 10.56 4.14 -32.39
N LYS A 133 10.80 4.62 -33.61
CA LYS A 133 10.26 4.03 -34.83
C LYS A 133 10.86 2.66 -35.10
N ASP A 134 12.16 2.49 -34.88
CA ASP A 134 12.85 1.19 -35.05
C ASP A 134 12.30 0.14 -34.08
N ILE A 135 12.07 0.51 -32.81
CA ILE A 135 11.44 -0.36 -31.81
C ILE A 135 9.99 -0.67 -32.18
N TYR A 136 9.23 0.32 -32.64
CA TYR A 136 7.86 0.12 -33.12
C TYR A 136 7.83 -0.91 -34.26
N ASN A 137 8.69 -0.73 -35.25
CA ASN A 137 8.79 -1.64 -36.39
C ASN A 137 9.20 -3.04 -35.96
N PHE A 138 10.16 -3.15 -35.03
CA PHE A 138 10.60 -4.44 -34.48
C PHE A 138 9.42 -5.22 -33.87
N TYR A 139 8.58 -4.58 -33.05
CA TYR A 139 7.42 -5.25 -32.47
C TYR A 139 6.34 -5.66 -33.48
N VAL A 140 6.23 -4.96 -34.61
CA VAL A 140 5.22 -5.22 -35.64
C VAL A 140 5.64 -6.31 -36.62
N ARG A 141 6.92 -6.72 -36.65
CA ARG A 141 7.37 -7.82 -37.52
C ARG A 141 6.67 -9.14 -37.16
N ASP A 142 6.39 -9.93 -38.20
CA ASP A 142 5.69 -11.21 -38.07
C ASP A 142 6.53 -12.31 -37.40
N ASP A 143 7.86 -12.17 -37.40
CA ASP A 143 8.79 -13.08 -36.71
C ASP A 143 8.94 -12.77 -35.20
N VAL A 144 8.58 -11.56 -34.77
CA VAL A 144 8.61 -11.14 -33.35
C VAL A 144 7.23 -11.28 -32.71
N SER A 145 6.16 -10.93 -33.45
CA SER A 145 4.79 -11.03 -32.97
C SER A 145 3.85 -11.57 -34.03
N TYR A 146 2.90 -12.40 -33.61
CA TYR A 146 1.87 -12.97 -34.47
C TYR A 146 0.56 -12.19 -34.34
N GLN A 147 -0.07 -11.85 -35.46
CA GLN A 147 -1.37 -11.17 -35.47
C GLN A 147 -2.51 -12.15 -35.25
N LEU A 148 -3.36 -11.88 -34.26
CA LEU A 148 -4.53 -12.73 -34.00
C LEU A 148 -5.56 -12.60 -35.14
N PRO A 149 -6.21 -13.68 -35.59
CA PRO A 149 -7.15 -13.64 -36.70
C PRO A 149 -8.58 -13.20 -36.30
N GLY A 150 -8.91 -13.21 -35.01
CA GLY A 150 -10.29 -13.04 -34.55
C GLY A 150 -10.82 -11.60 -34.66
N LYS A 151 -12.04 -11.41 -35.16
CA LYS A 151 -12.70 -10.08 -35.19
C LYS A 151 -12.83 -9.41 -33.80
N ARG A 152 -12.91 -10.22 -32.74
CA ARG A 152 -12.96 -9.76 -31.33
C ARG A 152 -11.57 -9.40 -30.77
N ASP A 153 -10.52 -9.78 -31.47
CA ASP A 153 -9.14 -9.53 -31.07
C ASP A 153 -8.66 -8.16 -31.58
N THR A 154 -9.48 -7.14 -31.41
CA THR A 154 -9.16 -5.75 -31.74
C THR A 154 -8.95 -4.92 -30.48
N ILE A 155 -8.14 -3.87 -30.58
CA ILE A 155 -7.92 -2.85 -29.54
C ILE A 155 -8.08 -1.48 -30.17
N VAL A 156 -8.84 -0.62 -29.50
CA VAL A 156 -8.94 0.80 -29.86
C VAL A 156 -7.85 1.56 -29.12
N VAL A 157 -6.91 2.14 -29.87
CA VAL A 157 -5.87 3.02 -29.33
C VAL A 157 -6.26 4.46 -29.62
N LYS A 158 -5.96 5.36 -28.67
CA LYS A 158 -6.11 6.80 -28.87
C LYS A 158 -4.74 7.40 -29.13
N ASP A 159 -4.62 8.13 -30.23
CA ASP A 159 -3.40 8.88 -30.54
C ASP A 159 -3.29 10.14 -29.66
N ASP A 160 -2.11 10.75 -29.63
CA ASP A 160 -1.84 11.97 -28.86
C ASP A 160 -2.74 13.15 -29.29
N VAL A 161 -3.24 13.13 -30.54
CA VAL A 161 -4.18 14.12 -31.11
C VAL A 161 -5.63 13.83 -30.71
N GLY A 162 -5.91 12.68 -30.09
CA GLY A 162 -7.24 12.27 -29.62
C GLY A 162 -8.05 11.44 -30.62
N GLN A 163 -7.50 11.15 -31.80
CA GLN A 163 -8.11 10.26 -32.79
C GLN A 163 -8.08 8.81 -32.29
N LYS A 164 -9.17 8.06 -32.57
CA LYS A 164 -9.28 6.64 -32.22
C LYS A 164 -8.97 5.79 -33.43
N THR A 165 -7.96 4.94 -33.31
CA THR A 165 -7.55 3.99 -34.35
C THR A 165 -7.78 2.56 -33.83
N THR A 166 -8.32 1.69 -34.69
CA THR A 166 -8.56 0.28 -34.35
C THR A 166 -7.43 -0.56 -34.88
N TYR A 167 -6.77 -1.31 -34.01
CA TYR A 167 -5.69 -2.23 -34.36
C TYR A 167 -6.07 -3.66 -34.02
N GLN A 168 -5.64 -4.60 -34.85
CA GLN A 168 -5.69 -6.02 -34.52
C GLN A 168 -4.62 -6.34 -33.47
N LYS A 169 -4.97 -7.13 -32.45
CA LYS A 169 -4.04 -7.56 -31.42
C LYS A 169 -2.95 -8.43 -32.04
N ARG A 170 -1.72 -8.17 -31.62
CA ARG A 170 -0.55 -9.00 -31.93
C ARG A 170 -0.04 -9.62 -30.64
N VAL A 171 0.49 -10.84 -30.71
CA VAL A 171 1.01 -11.58 -29.58
C VAL A 171 2.48 -11.83 -29.78
N LEU A 172 3.29 -11.45 -28.80
CA LEU A 172 4.73 -11.76 -28.82
C LEU A 172 4.95 -13.26 -28.81
N ILE A 173 5.80 -13.73 -29.73
CA ILE A 173 6.18 -15.15 -29.83
C ILE A 173 7.08 -15.52 -28.64
N ASN A 174 8.10 -14.69 -28.41
CA ASN A 174 9.10 -14.84 -27.35
C ASN A 174 8.81 -13.95 -26.14
N ASN A 175 9.53 -14.18 -25.05
CA ASN A 175 9.43 -13.34 -23.87
C ASN A 175 10.03 -11.95 -24.13
N LEU A 176 9.58 -10.95 -23.35
CA LEU A 176 10.07 -9.57 -23.48
C LEU A 176 11.59 -9.45 -23.25
N ARG A 177 12.16 -10.37 -22.46
CA ARG A 177 13.61 -10.46 -22.24
C ARG A 177 14.35 -10.91 -23.50
N GLU A 178 13.91 -12.00 -24.10
CA GLU A 178 14.50 -12.57 -25.32
C GLU A 178 14.38 -11.57 -26.49
N ASN A 179 13.21 -10.94 -26.65
CA ASN A 179 13.00 -9.92 -27.68
C ASN A 179 13.92 -8.70 -27.52
N TYR A 180 14.25 -8.30 -26.28
CA TYR A 180 15.22 -7.23 -26.03
C TYR A 180 16.64 -7.66 -26.42
N GLU A 181 17.02 -8.91 -26.11
CA GLU A 181 18.32 -9.46 -26.49
C GLU A 181 18.45 -9.52 -28.02
N LEU A 182 17.43 -10.03 -28.73
CA LEU A 182 17.34 -10.01 -30.20
C LEU A 182 17.45 -8.59 -30.78
N PHE A 183 16.71 -7.63 -30.23
CA PHE A 183 16.75 -6.24 -30.69
C PHE A 183 18.16 -5.63 -30.54
N LYS A 184 18.87 -5.98 -29.45
CA LYS A 184 20.24 -5.50 -29.19
C LYS A 184 21.27 -6.17 -30.10
N GLU A 185 21.06 -7.42 -30.47
CA GLU A 185 21.90 -8.13 -31.44
C GLU A 185 21.78 -7.52 -32.84
N GLU A 186 20.56 -7.16 -33.26
CA GLU A 186 20.30 -6.46 -34.52
C GLU A 186 20.81 -5.00 -34.49
N ASN A 187 20.76 -4.34 -33.33
CA ASN A 187 21.10 -2.93 -33.15
C ASN A 187 22.20 -2.71 -32.10
N LYS A 188 23.42 -3.18 -32.41
CA LYS A 188 24.57 -3.20 -31.48
C LYS A 188 25.00 -1.83 -30.92
N ASN A 189 24.60 -0.73 -31.55
CA ASN A 189 25.03 0.63 -31.18
C ASN A 189 23.97 1.44 -30.41
N VAL A 190 22.88 0.81 -29.97
CA VAL A 190 21.79 1.50 -29.27
C VAL A 190 21.91 1.32 -27.76
N ASP A 191 22.07 2.43 -27.04
CA ASP A 191 21.96 2.43 -25.57
C ASP A 191 20.49 2.57 -25.15
N LEU A 192 19.89 1.44 -24.79
CA LEU A 192 18.50 1.35 -24.37
C LEU A 192 18.37 0.38 -23.20
N SER A 193 17.72 0.82 -22.13
CA SER A 193 17.42 -0.05 -20.99
C SER A 193 16.25 -1.01 -21.29
N ARG A 194 16.24 -2.18 -20.65
CA ARG A 194 15.15 -3.17 -20.76
C ARG A 194 13.78 -2.60 -20.39
N SER A 195 13.71 -1.76 -19.35
CA SER A 195 12.48 -1.10 -18.94
C SER A 195 12.00 -0.10 -19.99
N ALA A 196 12.90 0.72 -20.55
CA ALA A 196 12.53 1.65 -21.61
C ALA A 196 12.03 0.92 -22.87
N PHE A 197 12.67 -0.19 -23.24
CA PHE A 197 12.22 -1.05 -24.35
C PHE A 197 10.81 -1.64 -24.11
N ALA A 198 10.54 -2.07 -22.87
CA ALA A 198 9.23 -2.59 -22.47
C ALA A 198 8.13 -1.51 -22.51
N ASP A 199 8.46 -0.29 -22.08
CA ASP A 199 7.54 0.85 -22.04
C ASP A 199 7.19 1.36 -23.44
N LEU A 200 8.10 1.23 -24.41
CA LEU A 200 7.90 1.64 -25.81
C LEU A 200 7.10 0.62 -26.64
N ARG A 201 6.69 -0.49 -26.02
CA ARG A 201 5.88 -1.51 -26.69
C ARG A 201 4.52 -0.96 -27.09
N PRO A 202 4.09 -1.11 -28.36
CA PRO A 202 2.78 -0.65 -28.79
C PRO A 202 1.64 -1.31 -27.99
N PRO A 203 0.55 -0.59 -27.67
CA PRO A 203 -0.53 -1.11 -26.83
C PRO A 203 -1.25 -2.34 -27.41
N PHE A 204 -1.29 -2.46 -28.74
CA PHE A 204 -1.92 -3.58 -29.44
C PHE A 204 -1.03 -4.84 -29.49
N VAL A 205 0.24 -4.73 -29.06
CA VAL A 205 1.16 -5.87 -28.94
C VAL A 205 1.11 -6.39 -27.51
N VAL A 206 0.71 -7.64 -27.35
CA VAL A 206 0.39 -8.27 -26.07
C VAL A 206 1.38 -9.39 -25.78
N CYS A 207 1.78 -9.55 -24.51
CA CYS A 207 2.62 -10.67 -24.10
C CYS A 207 1.83 -11.99 -24.15
N LYS A 208 2.50 -13.09 -24.47
CA LYS A 208 1.93 -14.46 -24.50
C LYS A 208 1.17 -14.82 -23.22
N ALA A 209 1.62 -14.35 -22.06
CA ALA A 209 0.97 -14.57 -20.77
C ALA A 209 -0.48 -14.05 -20.67
N ALA A 210 -0.88 -13.09 -21.53
CA ALA A 210 -2.25 -12.59 -21.55
C ALA A 210 -3.19 -13.43 -22.42
N LEU A 211 -2.68 -14.38 -23.21
CA LEU A 211 -3.51 -15.36 -23.89
C LEU A 211 -3.93 -16.46 -22.89
N ALA A 212 -5.21 -16.82 -22.91
CA ALA A 212 -5.74 -17.94 -22.15
C ALA A 212 -5.28 -19.28 -22.76
N HIS A 213 -4.07 -19.71 -22.42
CA HIS A 213 -3.48 -21.08 -22.38
C HIS A 213 -3.89 -22.20 -23.38
N ARG A 214 -4.58 -21.95 -24.50
CA ARG A 214 -5.07 -23.05 -25.36
C ARG A 214 -4.40 -23.20 -26.74
N VAL A 215 -3.43 -22.34 -27.07
CA VAL A 215 -2.84 -22.31 -28.43
C VAL A 215 -1.31 -22.17 -28.33
N CYS A 216 -0.54 -23.11 -28.90
CA CYS A 216 0.92 -22.94 -28.98
C CYS A 216 1.22 -21.92 -30.06
N VAL A 217 1.85 -20.80 -29.72
CA VAL A 217 2.29 -19.77 -30.68
C VAL A 217 3.77 -19.99 -31.06
N CYS A 218 4.22 -21.25 -31.03
CA CYS A 218 5.61 -21.63 -31.24
C CYS A 218 5.86 -21.94 -32.72
N VAL A 219 7.01 -21.55 -33.28
CA VAL A 219 7.38 -21.80 -34.70
C VAL A 219 7.28 -23.29 -35.07
N TYR A 220 7.51 -24.17 -34.09
CA TYR A 220 7.50 -25.62 -34.26
C TYR A 220 6.12 -26.26 -34.31
N HIS A 221 5.08 -25.62 -33.78
CA HIS A 221 3.71 -26.11 -33.88
C HIS A 221 2.88 -25.07 -34.61
N ALA A 222 2.69 -25.26 -35.91
CA ALA A 222 1.70 -24.52 -36.68
C ALA A 222 0.30 -24.84 -36.11
N ASN A 223 -0.52 -23.79 -35.91
CA ASN A 223 -1.97 -23.96 -35.73
C ASN A 223 -2.68 -23.76 -37.06
#